data_AF-A0A9C8EVK9-F1
#
_entry.id   AF-A0A9C8EVK9-F1
#
_cell.length_a   1.000
_cell.length_b   1.000
_cell.length_c   1.000
_cell.angle_alpha   90.00
_cell.angle_beta   90.00
_cell.angle_gamma   90.00
#
_symmetry.space_group_name_H-M   'P 1'
#
loop_
_entity.id
_entity.type
_entity.pdbx_description
1 polymer ?
#
loop_
_entity_poly.entity_id
_entity_poly.type
_entity_poly.pdbx_seq_one_letter_code
_entity_poly.pdbx_strand_id
1 'polypeptide(L)'
;MGCPSFKTLSFYLDEELRPQKMARIAEHLERCELCRVKLKEFEFEQIKMIELSKELEGIDYLPPRVMYEVRKKKRVRCRMTEGYVALLLGVIIAIGALFIPVDKCGAVIKLLGEGLSSFLVFLPNSAIFFLILAIVCVGVFNLILRGIKSNGYKSR
;
A
#
# COMPACT_ATOMS: atom_id res chain seq x y z
N MET A 1 29.63 26.34 16.61
CA MET A 1 28.22 25.96 16.42
C MET A 1 28.18 24.77 15.46
N GLY A 2 27.40 23.73 15.76
CA GLY A 2 27.23 22.59 14.84
C GLY A 2 26.47 22.99 13.57
N CYS A 3 26.59 22.19 12.52
CA CYS A 3 25.80 22.37 11.30
C CYS A 3 24.30 22.17 11.62
N PRO A 4 23.40 23.00 11.06
CA PRO A 4 21.96 22.81 11.20
C PRO A 4 21.54 21.47 10.63
N SER A 5 20.49 20.89 11.23
CA SER A 5 19.93 19.64 10.73
C SER A 5 19.30 19.84 9.35
N PHE A 6 19.22 18.76 8.58
CA PHE A 6 18.53 18.70 7.29
C PHE A 6 17.11 19.31 7.36
N LYS A 7 16.32 18.90 8.36
CA LYS A 7 14.96 19.41 8.59
C LYS A 7 14.92 20.93 8.82
N THR A 8 15.93 21.45 9.49
CA THR A 8 16.04 22.89 9.78
C THR A 8 16.38 23.69 8.53
N LEU A 9 17.19 23.15 7.62
CA LEU A 9 17.48 23.78 6.32
C LEU A 9 16.25 23.77 5.40
N SER A 10 15.47 22.67 5.40
CA SER A 10 14.18 22.62 4.66
C SER A 10 13.21 23.69 5.15
N PHE A 11 12.96 23.78 6.46
CA PHE A 11 12.07 24.82 7.00
C PHE A 11 12.60 26.24 6.80
N TYR A 12 13.91 26.41 6.65
CA TYR A 12 14.49 27.70 6.30
C TYR A 12 14.14 28.10 4.86
N LEU A 13 14.17 27.16 3.92
CA LEU A 13 13.77 27.39 2.52
C LEU A 13 12.27 27.69 2.38
N ASP A 14 11.45 26.98 3.13
CA ASP A 14 9.99 27.14 3.09
C ASP A 14 9.50 28.36 3.91
N GLU A 15 10.43 29.16 4.44
CA GLU A 15 10.20 30.29 5.33
C GLU A 15 9.37 30.00 6.61
N GLU A 16 9.30 28.73 7.03
CA GLU A 16 8.46 28.29 8.17
C GLU A 16 9.12 28.48 9.55
N LEU A 17 10.35 29.00 9.58
CA LEU A 17 11.08 29.23 10.82
C LEU A 17 10.76 30.58 11.46
N ARG A 18 10.76 30.62 12.79
CA ARG A 18 10.66 31.89 13.54
C ARG A 18 11.78 32.86 13.11
N PRO A 19 11.55 34.18 13.05
CA PRO A 19 12.53 35.16 12.57
C PRO A 19 13.90 35.10 13.27
N GLN A 20 13.91 34.82 14.58
CA GLN A 20 15.16 34.66 15.34
C GLN A 20 15.99 33.44 14.91
N LYS A 21 15.34 32.35 14.48
CA LYS A 21 16.01 31.15 13.99
C LYS A 21 16.47 31.33 12.54
N MET A 22 15.67 32.03 11.72
CA MET A 22 16.06 32.43 10.37
C MET A 22 17.38 33.20 10.37
N ALA A 23 17.48 34.26 11.17
CA ALA A 23 18.69 35.09 11.25
C ALA A 23 19.93 34.27 11.65
N ARG A 24 19.79 33.36 12.63
CA ARG A 24 20.89 32.47 13.06
C ARG A 24 21.34 31.50 11.96
N ILE A 25 20.40 31.00 11.16
CA ILE A 25 20.72 30.09 10.05
C ILE A 25 21.35 30.86 8.90
N ALA A 26 20.86 32.07 8.58
CA ALA A 26 21.48 32.95 7.60
C ALA A 26 22.95 33.25 7.96
N GLU A 27 23.22 33.64 9.22
CA GLU A 27 24.57 33.88 9.72
C GLU A 27 25.46 32.61 9.72
N HIS A 28 24.85 31.43 9.84
CA HIS A 28 25.57 30.16 9.68
C HIS A 28 25.90 29.89 8.21
N LEU A 29 24.94 30.10 7.31
CA LEU A 29 25.10 29.88 5.88
C LEU A 29 26.18 30.80 5.30
N GLU A 30 26.32 32.04 5.77
CA GLU A 30 27.42 32.93 5.36
C GLU A 30 28.81 32.34 5.60
N ARG A 31 28.97 31.53 6.66
CA ARG A 31 30.26 30.99 7.09
C ARG A 31 30.49 29.53 6.72
N CYS A 32 29.44 28.78 6.38
CA CYS A 32 29.50 27.33 6.18
C CYS A 32 29.17 26.96 4.73
N GLU A 33 30.22 26.78 3.92
CA GLU A 33 30.09 26.41 2.51
C GLU A 33 29.35 25.07 2.31
N LEU A 34 29.59 24.08 3.18
CA LEU A 34 28.92 22.77 3.10
C LEU A 34 27.40 22.90 3.26
N CYS A 35 26.94 23.75 4.17
CA CYS A 35 25.51 23.98 4.36
C CYS A 35 24.90 24.78 3.21
N ARG A 36 25.66 25.69 2.58
CA ARG A 36 25.23 26.39 1.36
C ARG A 36 25.06 25.45 0.18
N VAL A 37 25.99 24.52 -0.02
CA VAL A 37 25.89 23.52 -1.10
C VAL A 37 24.65 22.66 -0.91
N LYS A 38 24.42 22.14 0.30
CA LYS A 38 23.21 21.38 0.63
C LYS A 38 21.94 22.19 0.44
N LEU A 39 21.94 23.47 0.80
CA LEU A 39 20.79 24.35 0.57
C LEU A 39 20.45 24.48 -0.92
N LYS A 40 21.46 24.63 -1.78
CA LYS A 40 21.26 24.69 -3.23
C LYS A 40 20.75 23.37 -3.82
N GLU A 41 21.19 22.23 -3.30
CA GLU A 41 20.67 20.93 -3.72
C GLU A 41 19.16 20.84 -3.47
N PHE A 42 18.69 21.34 -2.32
CA PHE A 42 17.26 21.40 -2.02
C PHE A 42 16.48 22.35 -2.92
N GLU A 43 17.01 23.56 -3.16
CA GLU A 43 16.37 24.52 -4.08
C GLU A 43 16.17 23.89 -5.46
N PHE A 44 17.18 23.16 -5.95
CA PHE A 44 17.10 22.46 -7.22
C PHE A 44 16.03 21.35 -7.22
N GLU A 45 15.96 20.55 -6.16
CA GLU A 45 14.93 19.52 -6.02
C GLU A 45 13.51 20.12 -5.96
N GLN A 46 13.32 21.22 -5.23
CA GLN A 46 12.02 21.91 -5.18
C GLN A 46 11.59 22.42 -6.56
N ILE A 47 12.51 23.06 -7.30
CA ILE A 47 12.23 23.54 -8.67
C ILE A 47 11.79 22.38 -9.57
N LYS A 48 12.50 21.24 -9.50
CA LYS A 48 12.17 20.06 -10.30
C LYS A 48 10.79 19.49 -9.95
N MET A 49 10.43 19.47 -8.66
CA MET A 49 9.11 19.01 -8.21
C MET A 49 7.99 19.96 -8.69
N ILE A 50 8.23 21.27 -8.68
CA ILE A 50 7.29 22.28 -9.20
C ILE A 50 7.13 22.15 -10.72
N GLU A 51 8.21 21.86 -11.45
CA GLU A 51 8.15 21.65 -12.89
C GLU A 51 7.35 20.39 -13.25
N LEU A 52 7.61 19.28 -12.54
CA LEU A 52 6.82 18.06 -12.66
C LEU A 52 5.35 18.29 -12.29
N SER A 53 5.06 19.04 -11.23
CA SER A 53 3.68 19.30 -10.82
C SER A 53 2.92 20.09 -11.89
N LYS A 54 3.57 21.06 -12.55
CA LYS A 54 2.97 21.79 -13.68
C LYS A 54 2.72 20.90 -14.89
N GLU A 55 3.61 19.95 -15.17
CA GLU A 55 3.40 18.97 -16.24
C GLU A 55 2.20 18.05 -15.92
N LEU A 56 2.03 17.69 -14.65
CA LEU A 56 0.90 16.90 -14.15
C LEU A 56 -0.43 17.68 -14.13
N GLU A 57 -0.43 18.97 -13.78
CA GLU A 57 -1.62 19.83 -13.83
C GLU A 57 -2.19 19.95 -15.26
N GLY A 58 -1.34 19.80 -16.29
CA GLY A 58 -1.79 19.69 -17.68
C GLY A 58 -2.62 18.43 -17.99
N ILE A 59 -2.53 17.39 -17.15
CA ILE A 59 -3.20 16.10 -17.33
C ILE A 59 -4.61 16.09 -16.70
N ASP A 60 -4.84 16.92 -15.67
CA ASP A 60 -6.16 17.04 -15.03
C ASP A 60 -7.20 17.76 -15.91
N TYR A 61 -6.76 18.43 -16.98
CA TYR A 61 -7.62 18.86 -18.09
C TYR A 61 -7.79 17.74 -19.13
N LEU A 62 -8.24 16.56 -18.72
CA LEU A 62 -8.76 15.57 -19.66
C LEU A 62 -10.00 16.16 -20.35
N PRO A 63 -9.99 16.39 -21.68
CA PRO A 63 -11.12 17.00 -22.34
C PRO A 63 -12.38 16.14 -22.11
N PRO A 64 -13.58 16.73 -21.97
CA PRO A 64 -14.81 16.02 -21.64
C PRO A 64 -15.09 14.79 -22.54
N ARG A 65 -14.57 14.81 -23.77
CA ARG A 65 -14.62 13.69 -24.73
C ARG A 65 -13.91 12.42 -24.23
N VAL A 66 -12.76 12.53 -23.57
CA VAL A 66 -12.02 11.37 -23.04
C VAL A 66 -12.70 10.80 -21.79
N MET A 67 -13.22 11.68 -20.91
CA MET A 67 -14.04 11.26 -19.77
C MET A 67 -15.32 10.51 -20.19
N TYR A 68 -15.93 10.90 -21.32
CA TYR A 68 -17.08 10.22 -21.89
C TYR A 68 -16.73 8.80 -22.39
N GLU A 69 -15.61 8.64 -23.10
CA GLU A 69 -15.08 7.34 -23.55
C GLU A 69 -14.78 6.39 -22.38
N VAL A 70 -14.15 6.90 -21.32
CA VAL A 70 -13.84 6.12 -20.10
C VAL A 70 -15.12 5.71 -19.35
N ARG A 71 -16.13 6.61 -19.27
CA ARG A 71 -17.46 6.26 -18.71
C ARG A 71 -18.20 5.23 -19.55
N LYS A 72 -18.05 5.24 -20.88
CA LYS A 72 -18.67 4.25 -21.77
C LYS A 72 -18.06 2.86 -21.58
N LYS A 73 -16.74 2.76 -21.38
CA LYS A 73 -16.05 1.50 -21.04
C LYS A 73 -16.34 1.00 -19.62
N LYS A 74 -16.60 1.87 -18.64
CA LYS A 74 -16.93 1.47 -17.25
C LYS A 74 -18.31 0.84 -17.05
N ARG A 75 -19.16 0.76 -18.08
CA ARG A 75 -20.46 0.05 -18.00
C ARG A 75 -20.36 -1.46 -18.21
N VAL A 76 -19.18 -2.02 -18.45
CA VAL A 76 -18.95 -3.47 -18.29
C VAL A 76 -18.60 -3.74 -16.82
N ARG A 77 -19.52 -3.40 -15.91
CA ARG A 77 -19.38 -3.76 -14.50
C ARG A 77 -19.55 -5.29 -14.44
N CYS A 78 -18.46 -6.01 -14.25
CA CYS A 78 -18.43 -7.47 -14.09
C CYS A 78 -19.40 -7.90 -12.99
N ARG A 79 -20.62 -8.30 -13.37
CA ARG A 79 -21.60 -8.96 -12.48
C ARG A 79 -21.14 -10.34 -11.98
N MET A 80 -19.99 -10.83 -12.45
CA MET A 80 -19.49 -12.18 -12.18
C MET A 80 -18.76 -12.32 -10.83
N THR A 81 -18.36 -11.23 -10.16
CA THR A 81 -17.55 -11.34 -8.93
C THR A 81 -18.37 -11.61 -7.66
N GLU A 82 -19.61 -11.16 -7.58
CA GLU A 82 -20.44 -11.34 -6.36
C GLU A 82 -20.86 -12.81 -6.16
N GLY A 83 -21.21 -13.52 -7.23
CA GLY A 83 -21.63 -14.92 -7.14
C GLY A 83 -20.50 -15.86 -6.72
N TYR A 84 -19.27 -15.61 -7.20
CA TYR A 84 -18.14 -16.49 -6.93
C TYR A 84 -17.65 -16.38 -5.47
N VAL A 85 -17.69 -15.18 -4.90
CA VAL A 85 -17.33 -14.96 -3.49
C VAL A 85 -18.33 -15.66 -2.56
N ALA A 86 -19.63 -15.57 -2.84
CA ALA A 86 -20.65 -16.27 -2.06
C ALA A 86 -20.49 -17.80 -2.14
N LEU A 87 -20.15 -18.32 -3.33
CA LEU A 87 -19.94 -19.75 -3.54
C LEU A 87 -18.70 -20.26 -2.80
N LEU A 88 -17.58 -19.53 -2.85
CA LEU A 88 -16.36 -19.86 -2.09
C LEU A 88 -16.61 -19.87 -0.58
N LEU A 89 -17.31 -18.86 -0.05
CA LEU A 89 -17.69 -18.82 1.37
C LEU A 89 -18.55 -20.01 1.77
N GLY A 90 -19.55 -20.36 0.95
CA GLY A 90 -20.40 -21.52 1.20
C GLY A 90 -19.62 -22.84 1.23
N VAL A 91 -18.67 -23.03 0.31
CA VAL A 91 -17.82 -24.24 0.26
C VAL A 91 -16.93 -24.34 1.49
N ILE A 92 -16.34 -23.24 1.97
CA ILE A 92 -15.49 -23.25 3.18
C ILE A 92 -16.32 -23.66 4.41
N ILE A 93 -17.53 -23.12 4.55
CA ILE A 93 -18.43 -23.46 5.67
C ILE A 93 -18.84 -24.94 5.60
N ALA A 94 -19.20 -25.43 4.40
CA ALA A 94 -19.58 -26.83 4.20
C ALA A 94 -18.43 -27.80 4.51
N ILE A 95 -17.21 -27.49 4.06
CA ILE A 95 -16.02 -28.28 4.40
C ILE A 95 -15.76 -28.23 5.90
N GLY A 96 -15.82 -27.06 6.53
CA GLY A 96 -15.67 -26.92 7.98
C GLY A 96 -16.66 -27.79 8.76
N ALA A 97 -17.91 -27.87 8.31
CA ALA A 97 -18.93 -28.71 8.93
C ALA A 97 -18.65 -30.22 8.82
N LEU A 98 -18.04 -30.67 7.72
CA LEU A 98 -17.69 -32.10 7.53
C LEU A 98 -16.56 -32.58 8.44
N PHE A 99 -15.69 -31.68 8.90
CA PHE A 99 -14.56 -32.02 9.78
C PHE A 99 -14.88 -31.86 11.28
N ILE A 100 -16.09 -31.42 11.66
CA ILE A 100 -16.49 -31.32 13.06
C ILE A 100 -17.21 -32.62 13.46
N PRO A 101 -16.61 -33.48 14.30
CA PRO A 101 -17.29 -34.66 14.81
C PRO A 101 -18.47 -34.26 15.68
N VAL A 102 -19.66 -34.80 15.36
CA VAL A 102 -20.97 -34.46 15.95
C VAL A 102 -20.98 -34.58 17.48
N ASP A 103 -20.10 -35.43 18.02
CA ASP A 103 -19.99 -35.73 19.45
C ASP A 103 -19.37 -34.59 20.29
N LYS A 104 -18.90 -33.51 19.64
CA LYS A 104 -18.30 -32.33 20.31
C LYS A 104 -18.97 -30.99 19.99
N CYS A 105 -20.14 -30.98 19.34
CA CYS A 105 -20.84 -29.74 18.98
C CYS A 105 -21.12 -28.82 20.19
N GLY A 106 -21.40 -29.40 21.37
CA GLY A 106 -21.62 -28.61 22.60
C GLY A 106 -20.36 -27.91 23.12
N ALA A 107 -19.17 -28.47 22.90
CA ALA A 107 -17.90 -27.85 23.30
C ALA A 107 -17.48 -26.74 22.33
N VAL A 108 -17.78 -26.90 21.03
CA VAL A 108 -17.49 -25.91 19.98
C VAL A 108 -18.33 -24.64 20.17
N ILE A 109 -19.60 -24.75 20.57
CA ILE A 109 -20.46 -23.57 20.83
C ILE A 109 -19.99 -22.79 22.06
N LYS A 110 -19.52 -23.47 23.12
CA LYS A 110 -18.89 -22.80 24.27
C LYS A 110 -17.57 -22.11 23.89
N LEU A 111 -16.74 -22.75 23.06
CA LEU A 111 -15.49 -22.17 22.55
C LEU A 111 -15.72 -20.97 21.62
N LEU A 112 -16.81 -20.95 20.84
CA LEU A 112 -17.17 -19.79 20.01
C LEU A 112 -17.63 -18.60 20.86
N GLY A 113 -18.36 -18.85 21.95
CA GLY A 113 -18.81 -17.80 22.87
C GLY A 113 -17.66 -17.13 23.62
N GLU A 114 -16.67 -17.89 24.08
CA GLU A 114 -15.48 -17.34 24.76
C GLU A 114 -14.41 -16.85 23.76
N GLY A 115 -14.30 -17.50 22.60
CA GLY A 115 -13.34 -17.18 21.55
C GLY A 115 -13.60 -15.85 20.84
N LEU A 116 -14.85 -15.38 20.74
CA LEU A 116 -15.19 -14.07 20.16
C LEU A 116 -14.59 -12.89 20.93
N SER A 117 -14.45 -13.03 22.26
CA SER A 117 -13.77 -12.02 23.10
C SER A 117 -12.25 -11.98 22.86
N SER A 118 -11.65 -13.13 22.57
CA SER A 118 -10.21 -13.26 22.24
C SER A 118 -9.92 -12.93 20.78
N PHE A 119 -10.90 -13.06 19.89
CA PHE A 119 -10.78 -12.73 18.46
C PHE A 119 -10.54 -11.23 18.22
N LEU A 120 -11.09 -10.37 19.10
CA LEU A 120 -10.84 -8.92 19.08
C LEU A 120 -9.38 -8.56 19.47
N VAL A 121 -8.72 -9.40 20.28
CA VAL A 121 -7.30 -9.24 20.65
C VAL A 121 -6.37 -9.91 19.61
N PHE A 122 -6.89 -10.82 18.79
CA PHE A 122 -6.14 -11.52 17.73
C PHE A 122 -6.13 -10.82 16.36
N LEU A 123 -6.87 -9.71 16.20
CA LEU A 123 -6.88 -8.89 14.98
C LEU A 123 -5.49 -8.43 14.47
N PRO A 124 -4.48 -8.12 15.30
CA PRO A 124 -3.13 -7.85 14.79
C PRO A 124 -2.36 -9.12 14.38
N ASN A 125 -2.69 -10.30 14.91
CA ASN A 125 -2.06 -11.58 14.54
C ASN A 125 -2.70 -12.23 13.31
N SER A 126 -3.96 -11.90 12.98
CA SER A 126 -4.60 -12.38 11.75
C SER A 126 -3.94 -11.78 10.50
N ALA A 127 -3.40 -10.56 10.57
CA ALA A 127 -2.62 -9.96 9.49
C ALA A 127 -1.38 -10.80 9.14
N ILE A 128 -0.70 -11.38 10.15
CA ILE A 128 0.42 -12.30 9.94
C ILE A 128 -0.06 -13.59 9.28
N PHE A 129 -1.22 -14.12 9.68
CA PHE A 129 -1.81 -15.30 9.06
C PHE A 129 -2.19 -15.06 7.59
N PHE A 130 -2.77 -13.89 7.28
CA PHE A 130 -3.08 -13.50 5.90
C PHE A 130 -1.81 -13.28 5.06
N LEU A 131 -0.74 -12.74 5.65
CA LEU A 131 0.57 -12.62 5.00
C LEU A 131 1.18 -14.00 4.69
N ILE A 132 1.17 -14.92 5.66
CA ILE A 132 1.67 -16.29 5.46
C ILE A 132 0.84 -17.00 4.37
N LEU A 133 -0.49 -16.89 4.43
CA LEU A 133 -1.38 -17.47 3.43
C LEU A 133 -1.12 -16.88 2.03
N ALA A 134 -0.92 -15.57 1.92
CA ALA A 134 -0.58 -14.92 0.65
C ALA A 134 0.76 -15.42 0.10
N ILE A 135 1.78 -15.57 0.95
CA ILE A 135 3.10 -16.12 0.55
C ILE A 135 2.95 -17.55 0.03
N VAL A 136 2.19 -18.40 0.73
CA VAL A 136 1.94 -19.79 0.31
C VAL A 136 1.19 -19.82 -1.02
N CYS A 137 0.15 -18.99 -1.18
CA CYS A 137 -0.61 -18.90 -2.44
C CYS A 137 0.26 -18.46 -3.61
N VAL A 138 1.12 -17.44 -3.44
CA VAL A 138 2.07 -16.98 -4.48
C VAL A 138 3.10 -18.07 -4.81
N GLY A 139 3.58 -18.81 -3.80
CA GLY A 139 4.50 -19.94 -3.99
C GLY A 139 3.88 -21.06 -4.82
N VAL A 140 2.67 -21.48 -4.47
CA VAL A 140 1.91 -22.51 -5.20
C VAL A 140 1.60 -22.05 -6.62
N PHE A 141 1.18 -20.79 -6.80
CA PHE A 141 0.89 -20.22 -8.12
C PHE A 141 2.12 -20.23 -9.03
N ASN A 142 3.28 -19.83 -8.52
CA ASN A 142 4.54 -19.88 -9.26
C ASN A 142 4.98 -21.32 -9.61
N LEU A 143 4.75 -22.28 -8.71
CA LEU A 143 5.00 -23.71 -8.97
C LEU A 143 4.12 -24.24 -10.10
N ILE A 144 2.82 -23.89 -10.10
CA ILE A 144 1.88 -24.25 -11.16
C ILE A 144 2.32 -23.65 -12.51
N LEU A 145 2.67 -22.36 -12.53
CA LEU A 145 3.15 -21.71 -13.75
C LEU A 145 4.44 -22.35 -14.30
N ARG A 146 5.37 -22.73 -13.40
CA ARG A 146 6.58 -23.46 -13.79
C ARG A 146 6.27 -24.86 -14.32
N GLY A 147 5.31 -25.56 -13.72
CA GLY A 147 4.84 -26.87 -14.19
C GLY A 147 4.25 -26.80 -15.60
N ILE A 148 3.41 -25.80 -15.88
CA ILE A 148 2.83 -25.57 -17.22
C ILE A 148 3.93 -25.27 -18.24
N LYS A 149 4.91 -24.42 -17.88
CA LYS A 149 6.03 -24.09 -18.77
C LYS A 149 6.94 -25.29 -19.06
N SER A 150 7.12 -26.18 -18.08
CA SER A 150 7.93 -27.41 -18.23
C SER A 150 7.27 -28.44 -19.16
N ASN A 151 5.95 -28.61 -19.05
CA ASN A 151 5.22 -29.57 -19.90
C ASN A 151 5.08 -29.13 -21.36
N GLY A 152 5.19 -27.82 -21.66
CA GLY A 152 5.13 -27.30 -23.03
C GLY A 152 6.31 -27.69 -23.94
N TYR A 153 7.42 -28.19 -23.38
CA TYR A 153 8.63 -28.54 -24.14
C TYR A 153 8.75 -30.02 -24.52
N LYS A 154 7.83 -30.89 -24.07
CA LYS A 154 7.87 -32.34 -24.36
C LYS A 154 6.97 -32.78 -25.53
N SER A 155 6.39 -31.84 -26.26
CA SER A 155 5.45 -32.12 -27.37
C SER A 155 5.97 -31.70 -28.75
N ARG A 156 7.27 -31.81 -29.00
CA ARG A 156 7.87 -31.77 -30.34
C ARG A 156 8.91 -32.86 -30.48
#